data_AF-A0A165GC41-F1
#
_entry.id   AF-A0A165GC41-F1
#
_cell.length_a   1.000
_cell.length_b   1.000
_cell.length_c   1.000
_cell.angle_alpha   90.00
_cell.angle_beta   90.00
_cell.angle_gamma   90.00
#
_symmetry.space_group_name_H-M   'P 1'
#
loop_
_entity.id
_entity.type
_entity.pdbx_description
1 polymer ?
#
loop_
_entity_poly.entity_id
_entity_poly.type
_entity_poly.pdbx_seq_one_letter_code
_entity_poly.pdbx_strand_id
1 'polypeptide(L)'
;MPTWLVTGTSRGIGLELVKHLAADSGNTVFASCRKPDTASTLNELAKSYTNLHVVTLDVDDESSAHMGGAGAEYEIDDAVTRHLKIFEAATLETHTNKFINQFGEEVPWPPVHGNT
;
A
#
# COMPACT_ATOMS: atom_id res chain seq x y z
N MET A 1 18.44 5.66 4.90
CA MET A 1 17.52 4.53 4.63
C MET A 1 16.19 5.15 4.22
N PRO A 2 15.95 5.35 2.92
CA PRO A 2 14.68 5.90 2.44
C PRO A 2 13.62 4.79 2.29
N THR A 3 12.37 5.16 2.57
CA THR A 3 11.21 4.28 2.44
C THR A 3 10.36 4.75 1.26
N TRP A 4 10.01 3.81 0.36
CA TRP A 4 9.29 4.09 -0.87
C TRP A 4 7.93 3.40 -0.83
N LEU A 5 6.85 4.14 -1.03
CA LEU A 5 5.54 3.57 -1.36
C LEU A 5 5.30 3.74 -2.86
N VAL A 6 5.06 2.64 -3.56
CA VAL A 6 4.77 2.63 -4.99
C VAL A 6 3.40 2.01 -5.21
N THR A 7 2.50 2.76 -5.86
CA THR A 7 1.16 2.27 -6.22
C THR A 7 1.14 1.71 -7.63
N GLY A 8 0.17 0.84 -7.94
CA GLY A 8 0.01 0.29 -9.28
C GLY A 8 1.13 -0.67 -9.69
N THR A 9 1.63 -1.47 -8.76
CA THR A 9 2.86 -2.26 -8.93
C THR A 9 2.66 -3.68 -9.46
N SER A 10 1.41 -4.07 -9.75
CA SER A 10 1.10 -5.45 -10.16
C SER A 10 1.73 -5.83 -11.51
N ARG A 11 1.95 -4.86 -12.42
CA ARG A 11 2.48 -5.05 -13.79
C ARG A 11 3.12 -3.76 -14.31
N GLY A 12 3.78 -3.85 -15.47
CA GLY A 12 4.23 -2.69 -16.24
C GLY A 12 5.30 -1.87 -15.51
N ILE A 13 5.26 -0.54 -15.66
CA ILE A 13 6.31 0.35 -15.14
C ILE A 13 6.41 0.32 -13.60
N GLY A 14 5.29 0.18 -12.89
CA GLY A 14 5.31 0.10 -11.42
C GLY A 14 6.05 -1.14 -10.91
N LEU A 15 5.92 -2.27 -11.61
CA LEU A 15 6.63 -3.51 -11.29
C LEU A 15 8.14 -3.38 -11.50
N GLU A 16 8.58 -2.84 -12.64
CA GLU A 16 10.01 -2.65 -12.91
C GLU A 16 10.63 -1.57 -12.02
N LEU A 17 9.88 -0.52 -11.68
CA LEU A 17 10.31 0.50 -10.72
C LEU A 17 10.59 -0.12 -9.35
N VAL A 18 9.66 -0.92 -8.84
CA VAL A 18 9.84 -1.64 -7.57
C VAL A 18 11.05 -2.56 -7.60
N LYS A 19 11.27 -3.28 -8.70
CA LYS A 19 12.45 -4.14 -8.88
C LYS A 19 13.76 -3.36 -8.81
N HIS A 20 13.84 -2.19 -9.46
CA HIS A 20 15.03 -1.33 -9.38
C HIS A 20 15.22 -0.75 -7.97
N LEU A 21 14.15 -0.32 -7.31
CA LEU A 21 14.23 0.22 -5.95
C LEU A 21 14.66 -0.85 -4.94
N ALA A 22 14.13 -2.08 -5.06
CA ALA A 22 14.44 -3.18 -4.16
C ALA A 22 15.85 -3.75 -4.36
N ALA A 23 16.46 -3.55 -5.54
CA ALA A 23 17.84 -3.96 -5.81
C ALA A 23 18.89 -3.25 -4.93
N ASP A 24 18.56 -2.07 -4.41
CA ASP A 24 19.34 -1.42 -3.36
C ASP A 24 18.81 -1.83 -1.98
N SER A 25 19.60 -2.60 -1.25
CA SER A 25 19.25 -3.09 0.09
C SER A 25 19.18 -1.99 1.15
N GLY A 26 19.65 -0.76 0.84
CA GLY A 26 19.48 0.42 1.69
C GLY A 26 18.07 1.03 1.66
N ASN A 27 17.23 0.59 0.72
CA ASN A 27 15.83 1.01 0.59
C ASN A 27 14.89 0.05 1.29
N THR A 28 13.77 0.58 1.79
CA THR A 28 12.57 -0.20 2.13
C THR A 28 11.48 0.13 1.12
N VAL A 29 10.90 -0.88 0.45
CA VAL A 29 9.94 -0.67 -0.64
C VAL A 29 8.61 -1.31 -0.29
N PHE A 30 7.55 -0.50 -0.20
CA PHE A 30 6.17 -0.93 -0.13
C PHE A 30 5.54 -0.86 -1.51
N ALA A 31 5.33 -2.01 -2.14
CA ALA A 31 4.67 -2.15 -3.41
C ALA A 31 3.19 -2.43 -3.19
N SER A 32 2.32 -1.53 -3.67
CA SER A 32 0.88 -1.65 -3.48
C SER A 32 0.12 -1.97 -4.76
N CYS A 33 -0.89 -2.81 -4.61
CA CYS A 33 -1.85 -3.12 -5.67
C CYS A 33 -3.20 -3.56 -5.08
N ARG A 34 -4.25 -3.55 -5.91
CA ARG A 34 -5.62 -3.88 -5.47
C ARG A 34 -5.83 -5.34 -5.07
N LYS A 35 -5.09 -6.28 -5.69
CA LYS A 35 -5.29 -7.73 -5.50
C LYS A 35 -3.94 -8.45 -5.43
N PRO A 36 -3.20 -8.31 -4.31
CA PRO A 36 -1.87 -8.90 -4.20
C PRO A 36 -1.90 -10.42 -4.32
N ASP A 37 -2.93 -11.11 -3.83
CA ASP A 37 -3.07 -12.58 -3.98
C ASP A 37 -3.01 -13.05 -5.44
N THR A 38 -3.47 -12.21 -6.36
CA THR A 38 -3.46 -12.50 -7.81
C THR A 38 -2.30 -11.87 -8.56
N ALA A 39 -1.46 -11.07 -7.89
CA ALA A 39 -0.31 -10.40 -8.47
C ALA A 39 0.92 -11.33 -8.49
N SER A 40 0.81 -12.45 -9.22
CA SER A 40 1.82 -13.52 -9.24
C SER A 40 3.25 -13.02 -9.47
N THR A 41 3.48 -12.17 -10.47
CA THR A 41 4.81 -11.63 -10.78
C THR A 41 5.36 -10.73 -9.68
N LEU A 42 4.50 -9.90 -9.06
CA LEU A 42 4.91 -9.05 -7.95
C LEU A 42 5.27 -9.89 -6.70
N ASN A 43 4.48 -10.94 -6.43
CA ASN A 43 4.74 -11.86 -5.32
C ASN A 43 6.02 -12.69 -5.53
N GLU A 44 6.31 -13.10 -6.76
CA GLU A 44 7.57 -13.76 -7.11
C GLU A 44 8.77 -12.82 -6.91
N LEU A 45 8.62 -11.56 -7.31
CA LEU A 45 9.64 -10.53 -7.09
C LEU A 45 9.89 -10.32 -5.59
N ALA A 46 8.83 -10.21 -4.78
CA ALA A 46 8.93 -10.02 -3.34
C ALA A 46 9.67 -11.16 -2.61
N LYS A 47 9.60 -12.39 -3.11
CA LYS A 47 10.39 -13.51 -2.56
C LYS A 47 11.90 -13.34 -2.77
N SER A 48 12.31 -12.50 -3.71
CA SER A 48 13.72 -12.27 -4.06
C SER A 48 14.37 -11.16 -3.24
N TYR A 49 13.58 -10.37 -2.51
CA TYR A 49 14.04 -9.16 -1.83
C TYR A 49 13.43 -9.06 -0.43
N THR A 50 14.25 -9.11 0.61
CA THR A 50 13.78 -9.01 2.02
C THR A 50 13.27 -7.61 2.38
N ASN A 51 13.64 -6.62 1.58
CA ASN A 51 13.28 -5.21 1.71
C ASN A 51 12.10 -4.79 0.82
N LEU A 52 11.43 -5.75 0.17
CA LEU A 52 10.23 -5.52 -0.64
C LEU A 52 8.99 -6.09 0.07
N HIS A 53 8.03 -5.22 0.35
CA HIS A 53 6.78 -5.52 1.03
C HIS A 53 5.62 -5.32 0.07
N VAL A 54 4.79 -6.36 -0.12
CA VAL A 54 3.58 -6.26 -0.93
C VAL A 54 2.40 -5.98 -0.01
N VAL A 55 1.70 -4.88 -0.26
CA VAL A 55 0.55 -4.45 0.53
C VAL A 55 -0.69 -4.26 -0.34
N THR A 56 -1.86 -4.61 0.18
CA THR A 56 -3.13 -4.32 -0.49
C THR A 56 -3.42 -2.84 -0.34
N LEU A 57 -3.61 -2.13 -1.45
CA LEU A 57 -4.10 -0.75 -1.43
C LEU A 57 -5.12 -0.57 -2.54
N ASP A 58 -6.28 -0.05 -2.18
CA ASP A 58 -7.30 0.39 -3.11
C ASP A 58 -7.42 1.91 -3.03
N VAL A 59 -7.30 2.57 -4.18
CA VAL A 59 -7.34 4.04 -4.31
C VAL A 59 -8.51 4.43 -5.21
N ASP A 60 -9.63 3.69 -5.11
CA ASP A 60 -10.84 4.01 -5.89
C ASP A 60 -11.55 5.27 -5.37
N ASP A 61 -12.45 5.82 -6.17
CA ASP A 61 -13.04 7.17 -6.07
C ASP A 61 -13.54 7.57 -4.66
N GLU A 62 -14.08 6.61 -3.90
CA GLU A 62 -14.59 6.84 -2.54
C GLU A 62 -13.48 7.15 -1.52
N SER A 63 -12.31 6.53 -1.66
CA SER A 63 -11.12 6.85 -0.85
C SER A 63 -10.57 8.24 -1.20
N SER A 64 -10.61 8.63 -2.47
CA SER A 64 -10.22 9.97 -2.93
C SER A 64 -11.18 11.04 -2.43
N ALA A 65 -12.49 10.73 -2.34
CA ALA A 65 -13.47 11.58 -1.71
C ALA A 65 -13.12 11.80 -0.24
N HIS A 66 -12.92 10.74 0.56
CA HIS A 66 -12.64 10.81 2.00
C HIS A 66 -11.30 11.44 2.39
N MET A 67 -10.29 11.36 1.52
CA MET A 67 -8.88 11.67 1.80
C MET A 67 -8.41 13.03 1.24
N GLY A 68 -9.30 13.85 0.71
CA GLY A 68 -8.95 15.19 0.22
C GLY A 68 -9.73 15.70 -0.99
N GLY A 69 -10.71 14.95 -1.49
CA GLY A 69 -11.65 15.41 -2.51
C GLY A 69 -12.69 16.39 -1.95
N ALA A 70 -13.56 16.91 -2.82
CA ALA A 70 -14.60 17.87 -2.45
C ALA A 70 -15.63 17.36 -1.41
N GLY A 71 -15.57 16.07 -1.02
CA GLY A 71 -16.40 15.43 0.00
C GLY A 71 -15.60 14.77 1.14
N ALA A 72 -14.38 15.24 1.41
CA ALA A 72 -13.51 14.63 2.42
C ALA A 72 -14.09 14.75 3.83
N GLU A 73 -14.12 13.61 4.54
CA GLU A 73 -14.48 13.57 5.96
C GLU A 73 -13.37 14.15 6.84
N TYR A 74 -12.12 14.15 6.34
CA TYR A 74 -10.95 14.60 7.10
C TYR A 74 -10.13 15.63 6.31
N GLU A 75 -9.51 16.55 7.05
CA GLU A 75 -8.52 17.47 6.50
C GLU A 75 -7.32 16.71 5.91
N ILE A 76 -6.75 17.26 4.84
CA ILE A 76 -5.65 16.62 4.09
C ILE A 76 -4.46 16.32 5.01
N ASP A 77 -4.12 17.23 5.92
CA ASP A 77 -2.98 17.06 6.83
C ASP A 77 -3.21 15.91 7.83
N ASP A 78 -4.44 15.72 8.31
CA ASP A 78 -4.79 14.62 9.20
C ASP A 78 -4.74 13.28 8.46
N ALA A 79 -5.27 13.26 7.24
CA ALA A 79 -5.29 12.10 6.37
C ALA A 79 -3.86 11.63 6.03
N VAL A 80 -2.97 12.58 5.70
CA VAL A 80 -1.54 12.34 5.46
C VAL A 80 -0.85 11.86 6.74
N THR A 81 -1.09 12.50 7.88
CA THR A 81 -0.46 12.13 9.16
C THR A 81 -0.80 10.69 9.55
N ARG A 82 -2.04 10.25 9.33
CA ARG A 82 -2.46 8.87 9.60
C ARG A 82 -1.75 7.86 8.70
N HIS A 83 -1.62 8.15 7.42
CA HIS A 83 -0.92 7.29 6.48
C HIS A 83 0.57 7.17 6.82
N LEU A 84 1.23 8.29 7.16
CA LEU A 84 2.63 8.27 7.58
C LEU A 84 2.84 7.36 8.80
N LYS A 85 1.96 7.44 9.81
CA LYS A 85 2.04 6.55 10.98
C LYS A 85 1.94 5.07 10.62
N ILE A 86 1.05 4.71 9.68
CA ILE A 86 0.92 3.33 9.21
C ILE A 86 2.20 2.88 8.50
N PHE A 87 2.74 3.70 7.59
CA PHE A 87 3.94 3.35 6.85
C PHE A 87 5.20 3.27 7.73
N GLU A 88 5.34 4.14 8.73
CA GLU A 88 6.44 4.09 9.69
C GLU A 88 6.37 2.87 10.62
N ALA A 89 5.15 2.43 10.96
CA ALA A 89 4.94 1.26 11.81
C ALA A 89 4.93 -0.08 11.04
N ALA A 90 4.95 -0.04 9.70
CA ALA A 90 4.75 -1.22 8.89
C ALA A 90 5.96 -2.18 8.93
N THR A 91 5.69 -3.44 9.28
CA THR A 91 6.67 -4.54 9.23
C THR A 91 6.13 -5.72 8.43
N LEU A 92 7.02 -6.63 8.01
CA LEU A 92 6.66 -7.86 7.31
C LEU A 92 5.59 -8.67 8.05
N GLU A 93 5.74 -8.83 9.37
CA GLU A 93 4.83 -9.65 10.18
C GLU A 93 3.45 -8.99 10.36
N THR A 94 3.40 -7.66 10.31
CA THR A 94 2.21 -6.90 10.70
C THR A 94 1.37 -6.43 9.51
N HIS A 95 1.95 -6.26 8.31
CA HIS A 95 1.28 -5.63 7.16
C HIS A 95 1.28 -6.46 5.87
N THR A 96 2.05 -7.57 5.81
CA THR A 96 2.05 -8.44 4.60
C THR A 96 0.72 -9.17 4.47
N ASN A 97 0.14 -9.15 3.26
CA ASN A 97 -1.13 -9.82 2.90
C ASN A 97 -2.36 -9.39 3.73
N LYS A 98 -2.29 -8.23 4.37
CA LYS A 98 -3.37 -7.67 5.17
C LYS A 98 -3.92 -6.42 4.50
N PHE A 99 -5.21 -6.18 4.69
CA PHE A 99 -5.81 -4.91 4.35
C PHE A 99 -5.93 -4.08 5.63
N ILE A 100 -5.13 -3.02 5.71
CA ILE A 100 -5.06 -2.13 6.86
C ILE A 100 -5.77 -0.84 6.50
N ASN A 101 -6.77 -0.43 7.29
CA ASN A 101 -7.45 0.83 7.07
C ASN A 101 -6.58 2.03 7.52
N GLN A 102 -7.03 3.25 7.24
CA GLN A 102 -6.33 4.48 7.62
C GLN A 102 -6.16 4.69 9.15
N PHE A 103 -6.78 3.86 9.98
CA PHE A 103 -6.62 3.88 11.44
C PHE A 103 -5.60 2.85 11.94
N GLY A 104 -4.97 2.09 11.03
CA GLY A 104 -4.03 1.04 11.39
C GLY A 104 -4.70 -0.28 11.77
N GLU A 105 -5.99 -0.44 11.50
CA GLU A 105 -6.76 -1.63 11.85
C GLU A 105 -6.82 -2.59 10.66
N GLU A 106 -6.61 -3.87 10.93
CA GLU A 106 -6.84 -4.92 9.94
C GLU A 106 -8.34 -5.09 9.69
N VAL A 107 -8.75 -4.97 8.43
CA VAL A 107 -10.14 -5.07 7.99
C VAL A 107 -10.28 -6.16 6.92
N PRO A 108 -11.45 -6.84 6.84
CA PRO A 108 -11.68 -7.83 5.80
C PRO A 108 -11.64 -7.23 4.40
N TRP A 109 -11.11 -8.00 3.45
CA TRP A 109 -11.19 -7.68 2.03
C TRP A 109 -12.33 -8.46 1.35
N PRO A 110 -13.15 -7.84 0.49
CA PRO A 110 -13.18 -6.41 0.17
C PRO A 110 -13.78 -5.58 1.31
N PRO A 111 -13.42 -4.30 1.45
CA PRO A 111 -14.05 -3.41 2.42
C PRO A 111 -15.57 -3.43 2.25
N VAL A 112 -16.28 -3.50 3.37
CA VAL A 112 -17.73 -3.36 3.39
C VAL A 112 -18.02 -1.87 3.15
N HIS A 113 -18.18 -1.48 1.90
CA HIS A 113 -18.77 -0.20 1.57
C HIS A 113 -20.22 -0.25 2.06
N GLY A 114 -20.56 0.55 3.06
CA GLY A 114 -21.94 0.65 3.52
C GLY A 114 -22.80 1.04 2.32
N ASN A 115 -23.75 0.18 1.94
CA ASN A 115 -24.66 0.41 0.81
C ASN A 115 -25.17 1.87 0.81
N THR A 116 -24.75 2.63 -0.19
CA THR A 116 -25.43 3.84 -0.66
C THR A 116 -25.56 3.78 -2.16
#